data_AF-A0A7W7AF93-F1
#
_entry.id   AF-A0A7W7AF93-F1
#
_cell.length_a   1.000
_cell.length_b   1.000
_cell.length_c   1.000
_cell.angle_alpha   90.00
_cell.angle_beta   90.00
_cell.angle_gamma   90.00
#
_symmetry.space_group_name_H-M   'P 1'
#
loop_
_entity.id
_entity.type
_entity.pdbx_description
1 polymer ?
#
loop_
_entity_poly.entity_id
_entity_poly.type
_entity_poly.pdbx_seq_one_letter_code
_entity_poly.pdbx_strand_id
1 'polypeptide(L)'
;MSSQTAYVRRRRDPAFAAAWDAGLLHAREAAEQVLATRALHGTTETIWFRGEAVGERRRFDARLLLAHLARLDARAAAAPREVHHLAEDFDRMLLALAEGADVAAATGFADPAQDRFLKACEKQAEQDFKRACPYPTDDEPDEAWDLWQEAHDTHMERARQLARESWDAAQSRREAKLAALFGEEDEEEPVEIKENRSPAQAGASVSLRNDGEKPEAFRKPPEVPACAGTPVRESGDQTTPEPCKPRKPLGLLRCGTSPSALLSAGLSWPLPAPHQLPATPVPLPPAPAQPCFAAVTGRSW
;
A
#
# COMPACT_ATOMS: atom_id res chain seq x y z
N MET A 1 -5.52 -11.22 3.96
CA MET A 1 -5.39 -9.99 4.78
C MET A 1 -6.53 -9.05 4.41
N SER A 2 -7.24 -8.48 5.38
CA SER A 2 -8.29 -7.49 5.09
C SER A 2 -7.70 -6.14 4.66
N SER A 3 -8.50 -5.32 3.97
CA SER A 3 -8.12 -3.96 3.56
C SER A 3 -7.72 -3.10 4.76
N GLN A 4 -8.48 -3.21 5.86
CA GLN A 4 -8.22 -2.46 7.08
C GLN A 4 -6.89 -2.85 7.74
N THR A 5 -6.51 -4.13 7.72
CA THR A 5 -5.21 -4.60 8.20
C THR A 5 -4.07 -3.95 7.42
N ALA A 6 -4.19 -3.86 6.10
CA ALA A 6 -3.19 -3.24 5.24
C ALA A 6 -3.03 -1.73 5.54
N TYR A 7 -4.14 -1.00 5.74
CA TYR A 7 -4.09 0.42 6.13
C TYR A 7 -3.53 0.64 7.54
N VAL A 8 -3.77 -0.28 8.49
CA VAL A 8 -3.12 -0.23 9.80
C VAL A 8 -1.61 -0.46 9.65
N ARG A 9 -1.20 -1.45 8.83
CA ARG A 9 0.21 -1.73 8.57
C ARG A 9 0.93 -0.53 7.95
N ARG A 10 0.32 0.10 6.95
CA ARG A 10 0.84 1.32 6.31
C ARG A 10 1.12 2.46 7.27
N ARG A 11 0.33 2.61 8.34
CA ARG A 11 0.53 3.71 9.31
C ARG A 11 1.67 3.46 10.29
N ARG A 12 2.04 2.19 10.53
CA ARG A 12 3.06 1.82 11.53
C ARG A 12 4.43 1.57 10.93
N ASP A 13 4.47 1.09 9.69
CA ASP A 13 5.66 0.52 9.05
C ASP A 13 6.04 1.42 7.87
N PRO A 14 7.11 2.23 8.00
CA PRO A 14 7.51 3.16 6.95
C PRO A 14 8.07 2.45 5.72
N ALA A 15 8.70 1.27 5.88
CA ALA A 15 9.17 0.48 4.75
C ALA A 15 7.99 -0.04 3.93
N PHE A 16 6.95 -0.56 4.60
CA PHE A 16 5.71 -0.94 3.94
C PHE A 16 4.98 0.25 3.34
N ALA A 17 4.99 1.41 4.00
CA ALA A 17 4.42 2.63 3.43
C ALA A 17 5.14 3.05 2.14
N ALA A 18 6.47 2.95 2.09
CA ALA A 18 7.26 3.22 0.90
C ALA A 18 6.96 2.22 -0.22
N ALA A 19 6.91 0.92 0.06
CA ALA A 19 6.50 -0.11 -0.91
C ALA A 19 5.08 0.15 -1.44
N TRP A 20 4.16 0.55 -0.56
CA TRP A 20 2.79 0.89 -0.94
C TRP A 20 2.75 2.08 -1.89
N ASP A 21 3.48 3.15 -1.56
CA ASP A 21 3.52 4.34 -2.39
C ASP A 21 4.21 4.07 -3.72
N ALA A 22 5.30 3.30 -3.74
CA ALA A 22 5.93 2.82 -4.97
C ALA A 22 4.94 2.03 -5.85
N GLY A 23 4.14 1.15 -5.25
CA GLY A 23 3.10 0.41 -5.97
C GLY A 23 1.99 1.31 -6.53
N LEU A 24 1.60 2.37 -5.81
CA LEU A 24 0.65 3.36 -6.34
C LEU A 24 1.24 4.17 -7.51
N LEU A 25 2.54 4.48 -7.46
CA LEU A 25 3.24 5.16 -8.54
C LEU A 25 3.34 4.25 -9.78
N HIS A 26 3.67 2.97 -9.59
CA HIS A 26 3.73 1.98 -10.66
C HIS A 26 2.35 1.74 -11.31
N ALA A 27 1.29 1.62 -10.50
CA ALA A 27 -0.08 1.39 -10.98
C ALA A 27 -0.66 2.56 -11.81
N ARG A 28 -0.05 3.75 -11.74
CA ARG A 28 -0.50 4.96 -12.45
C ARG A 28 -0.56 4.75 -13.96
N GLU A 29 0.46 4.12 -14.54
CA GLU A 29 0.55 3.90 -15.99
C GLU A 29 -0.55 2.95 -16.48
N ALA A 30 -0.77 1.86 -15.75
CA ALA A 30 -1.88 0.94 -16.04
C ALA A 30 -3.25 1.62 -15.92
N ALA A 31 -3.44 2.48 -14.91
CA ALA A 31 -4.66 3.25 -14.74
C ALA A 31 -4.90 4.25 -15.88
N GLU A 32 -3.85 4.91 -16.37
CA GLU A 32 -3.89 5.80 -17.53
C GLU A 32 -4.31 5.05 -18.80
N GLN A 33 -3.79 3.85 -19.04
CA GLN A 33 -4.15 3.06 -20.23
C GLN A 33 -5.63 2.63 -20.21
N VAL A 34 -6.13 2.20 -19.05
CA VAL A 34 -7.56 1.89 -18.86
C VAL A 34 -8.44 3.13 -19.09
N LEU A 35 -7.95 4.30 -18.67
CA LEU A 35 -8.61 5.58 -18.87
C LEU A 35 -8.67 5.98 -20.35
N ALA A 36 -7.57 5.87 -21.07
CA ALA A 36 -7.52 6.15 -22.51
C ALA A 36 -8.52 5.26 -23.26
N THR A 37 -8.54 3.96 -22.93
CA THR A 37 -9.50 2.98 -23.48
C THR A 37 -10.94 3.40 -23.22
N ARG A 38 -11.29 3.75 -21.97
CA ARG A 38 -12.65 4.18 -21.59
C ARG A 38 -13.03 5.52 -22.21
N ALA A 39 -12.09 6.43 -22.40
CA ALA A 39 -12.33 7.71 -23.07
C ALA A 39 -12.60 7.54 -24.57
N LEU A 40 -11.87 6.64 -25.24
CA LEU A 40 -12.03 6.37 -26.68
C LEU A 40 -13.27 5.54 -26.99
N HIS A 41 -13.56 4.51 -26.18
CA HIS A 41 -14.62 3.54 -26.49
C HIS A 41 -15.91 3.75 -25.70
N GLY A 42 -15.87 4.56 -24.62
CA GLY A 42 -16.98 4.71 -23.68
C GLY A 42 -17.22 3.45 -22.84
N THR A 43 -18.18 3.54 -21.92
CA THR A 43 -18.70 2.41 -21.12
C THR A 43 -20.11 2.07 -21.56
N THR A 44 -20.43 0.79 -21.70
CA THR A 44 -21.77 0.34 -22.06
C THR A 44 -22.69 0.36 -20.84
N GLU A 45 -23.80 1.09 -20.93
CA GLU A 45 -24.89 1.08 -19.95
C GLU A 45 -26.14 0.46 -20.61
N THR A 46 -26.73 -0.54 -19.94
CA THR A 46 -27.99 -1.14 -20.36
C THR A 46 -29.15 -0.17 -20.08
N ILE A 47 -29.95 0.11 -21.10
CA ILE A 47 -31.18 0.89 -20.97
C ILE A 47 -32.30 -0.05 -20.53
N TRP A 48 -32.84 0.22 -19.36
CA TRP A 48 -33.97 -0.51 -18.80
C TRP A 48 -35.27 0.29 -19.01
N PHE A 49 -36.31 -0.36 -19.51
CA PHE A 49 -37.65 0.20 -19.59
C PHE A 49 -38.64 -0.82 -19.04
N ARG A 50 -39.40 -0.44 -18.00
CA ARG A 50 -40.37 -1.30 -17.32
C ARG A 50 -39.81 -2.65 -16.83
N GLY A 51 -38.55 -2.69 -16.43
CA GLY A 51 -37.90 -3.91 -15.94
C GLY A 51 -37.35 -4.83 -17.03
N GLU A 52 -37.49 -4.46 -18.31
CA GLU A 52 -36.86 -5.18 -19.43
C GLU A 52 -35.66 -4.38 -19.97
N ALA A 53 -34.60 -5.10 -20.34
CA ALA A 53 -33.44 -4.52 -21.01
C ALA A 53 -33.81 -4.25 -22.48
N VAL A 54 -34.01 -2.97 -22.81
CA VAL A 54 -34.50 -2.54 -24.14
C VAL A 54 -33.38 -2.14 -25.10
N GLY A 55 -32.16 -1.94 -24.58
CA GLY A 55 -31.00 -1.72 -25.43
C GLY A 55 -29.75 -1.35 -24.66
N GLU A 56 -28.71 -0.95 -25.39
CA GLU A 56 -27.44 -0.51 -24.83
C GLU A 56 -27.11 0.90 -25.33
N ARG A 57 -26.58 1.74 -24.44
CA ARG A 57 -26.01 3.04 -24.76
C ARG A 57 -24.56 3.09 -24.32
N ARG A 58 -23.72 3.73 -25.13
CA ARG A 58 -22.37 4.11 -24.71
C ARG A 58 -22.41 5.43 -23.96
N ARG A 59 -21.98 5.42 -22.70
CA ARG A 59 -21.75 6.60 -21.88
C ARG A 59 -20.26 6.85 -21.76
N PHE A 60 -19.86 8.11 -21.88
CA PHE A 60 -18.49 8.52 -21.62
C PHE A 60 -18.43 9.13 -20.22
N ASP A 61 -18.01 8.35 -19.22
CA ASP A 61 -17.81 8.83 -17.85
C ASP A 61 -16.36 8.64 -17.38
N ALA A 62 -15.46 9.43 -17.97
CA ALA A 62 -14.05 9.48 -17.58
C ALA A 62 -13.82 10.31 -16.30
N ARG A 63 -14.84 10.97 -15.73
CA ARG A 63 -14.64 12.01 -14.70
C ARG A 63 -14.13 11.45 -13.39
N LEU A 64 -14.73 10.38 -12.88
CA LEU A 64 -14.32 9.75 -11.61
C LEU A 64 -12.89 9.20 -11.70
N LEU A 65 -12.56 8.58 -12.83
CA LEU A 65 -11.25 7.98 -13.06
C LEU A 65 -10.17 9.05 -13.28
N LEU A 66 -10.47 10.13 -14.02
CA LEU A 66 -9.56 11.28 -14.15
C LEU A 66 -9.31 11.95 -12.80
N ALA A 67 -10.35 12.06 -11.96
CA ALA A 67 -10.18 12.56 -10.60
C ALA A 67 -9.29 11.64 -9.75
N HIS A 68 -9.38 10.32 -9.95
CA HIS A 68 -8.49 9.36 -9.29
C HIS A 68 -7.05 9.46 -9.80
N LEU A 69 -6.85 9.56 -11.12
CA LEU A 69 -5.53 9.74 -11.74
C LEU A 69 -4.87 11.03 -11.26
N ALA A 70 -5.61 12.15 -11.22
CA ALA A 70 -5.11 13.41 -10.68
C ALA A 70 -4.63 13.29 -9.23
N ARG A 71 -5.27 12.43 -8.40
CA ARG A 71 -4.79 12.14 -7.04
C ARG A 71 -3.53 11.28 -7.03
N LEU A 72 -3.35 10.38 -7.99
CA LEU A 72 -2.11 9.61 -8.16
C LEU A 72 -0.98 10.50 -8.68
N ASP A 73 -1.25 11.38 -9.64
CA ASP A 73 -0.30 12.40 -10.12
C ASP A 73 0.17 13.30 -8.99
N ALA A 74 -0.76 13.81 -8.17
CA ALA A 74 -0.41 14.62 -7.02
C ALA A 74 0.43 13.86 -5.98
N ARG A 75 0.17 12.55 -5.79
CA ARG A 75 1.01 11.70 -4.95
C ARG A 75 2.39 11.49 -5.53
N ALA A 76 2.49 11.19 -6.83
CA ALA A 76 3.76 11.03 -7.52
C ALA A 76 4.59 12.32 -7.43
N ALA A 77 3.98 13.49 -7.65
CA ALA A 77 4.68 14.77 -7.54
C ALA A 77 5.16 15.09 -6.10
N ALA A 78 4.49 14.56 -5.08
CA ALA A 78 4.85 14.75 -3.69
C ALA A 78 5.79 13.65 -3.14
N ALA A 79 6.04 12.58 -3.90
CA ALA A 79 6.82 11.45 -3.45
C ALA A 79 8.32 11.79 -3.40
N PRO A 80 9.06 11.32 -2.38
CA PRO A 80 10.52 11.43 -2.35
C PRO A 80 11.17 10.68 -3.52
N ARG A 81 12.39 11.10 -3.90
CA ARG A 81 13.14 10.50 -5.03
C ARG A 81 13.40 9.01 -4.80
N GLU A 82 13.60 8.60 -3.55
CA GLU A 82 13.82 7.21 -3.16
C GLU A 82 12.60 6.33 -3.47
N VAL A 83 11.39 6.87 -3.29
CA VAL A 83 10.14 6.16 -3.63
C VAL A 83 9.96 6.07 -5.15
N HIS A 84 10.41 7.08 -5.91
CA HIS A 84 10.45 7.00 -7.37
C HIS A 84 11.37 5.89 -7.87
N HIS A 85 12.62 5.84 -7.37
CA HIS A 85 13.55 4.76 -7.73
C HIS A 85 12.99 3.38 -7.37
N LEU A 86 12.35 3.26 -6.20
CA LEU A 86 11.69 2.03 -5.78
C LEU A 86 10.52 1.64 -6.70
N ALA A 87 9.80 2.62 -7.26
CA ALA A 87 8.73 2.38 -8.23
C ALA A 87 9.26 2.00 -9.62
N GLU A 88 10.43 2.51 -10.02
CA GLU A 88 11.12 2.12 -11.26
C GLU A 88 11.61 0.68 -11.18
N ASP A 89 12.19 0.29 -10.04
CA ASP A 89 12.69 -1.08 -9.76
C ASP A 89 11.64 -1.95 -9.04
N PHE A 90 10.35 -1.68 -9.25
CA PHE A 90 9.26 -2.34 -8.52
C PHE A 90 9.28 -3.87 -8.67
N ASP A 91 9.59 -4.39 -9.85
CA ASP A 91 9.70 -5.83 -10.11
C ASP A 91 10.81 -6.48 -9.27
N ARG A 92 11.95 -5.81 -9.12
CA ARG A 92 13.06 -6.29 -8.28
C ARG A 92 12.66 -6.34 -6.82
N MET A 93 11.95 -5.31 -6.33
CA MET A 93 11.42 -5.29 -4.97
C MET A 93 10.42 -6.45 -4.76
N LEU A 94 9.51 -6.69 -5.71
CA LEU A 94 8.57 -7.81 -5.63
C LEU A 94 9.26 -9.18 -5.62
N LEU A 95 10.29 -9.36 -6.45
CA LEU A 95 11.10 -10.59 -6.46
C LEU A 95 11.80 -10.82 -5.12
N ALA A 96 12.40 -9.78 -4.54
CA ALA A 96 13.03 -9.87 -3.21
C ALA A 96 12.02 -10.28 -2.13
N LEU A 97 10.82 -9.69 -2.14
CA LEU A 97 9.75 -10.07 -1.22
C LEU A 97 9.28 -11.52 -1.44
N ALA A 98 9.19 -11.96 -2.70
CA ALA A 98 8.82 -13.34 -3.04
C ALA A 98 9.88 -14.37 -2.60
N GLU A 99 11.15 -13.99 -2.61
CA GLU A 99 12.28 -14.77 -2.07
C GLU A 99 12.34 -14.75 -0.54
N GLY A 100 11.45 -13.99 0.12
CA GLY A 100 11.34 -13.93 1.58
C GLY A 100 12.18 -12.83 2.23
N ALA A 101 12.69 -11.87 1.47
CA ALA A 101 13.31 -10.69 2.07
C ALA A 101 12.27 -9.91 2.90
N ASP A 102 12.71 -9.40 4.06
CA ASP A 102 11.91 -8.45 4.82
C ASP A 102 11.68 -7.15 4.01
N VAL A 103 10.57 -6.47 4.28
CA VAL A 103 10.14 -5.25 3.59
C VAL A 103 11.20 -4.15 3.69
N ALA A 104 11.86 -4.00 4.83
CA ALA A 104 12.94 -3.02 4.98
C ALA A 104 14.13 -3.32 4.05
N ALA A 105 14.49 -4.60 3.91
CA ALA A 105 15.57 -5.02 3.01
C ALA A 105 15.17 -4.89 1.53
N ALA A 106 13.93 -5.26 1.18
CA ALA A 106 13.44 -5.18 -0.19
C ALA A 106 13.27 -3.73 -0.68
N THR A 107 12.93 -2.81 0.22
CA THR A 107 12.69 -1.40 -0.11
C THR A 107 13.89 -0.50 0.12
N GLY A 108 14.86 -0.92 0.95
CA GLY A 108 15.95 -0.07 1.42
C GLY A 108 15.54 0.98 2.46
N PHE A 109 14.28 1.00 2.89
CA PHE A 109 13.79 1.89 3.94
C PHE A 109 13.88 1.21 5.31
N ALA A 110 14.55 1.86 6.25
CA ALA A 110 14.67 1.33 7.61
C ALA A 110 13.32 1.42 8.36
N ASP A 111 12.97 0.38 9.12
CA ASP A 111 11.94 0.46 10.16
C ASP A 111 12.58 0.96 11.47
N PRO A 112 12.33 2.22 11.89
CA PRO A 112 12.92 2.78 13.09
C PRO A 112 12.43 2.08 14.37
N ALA A 113 11.26 1.43 14.36
CA ALA A 113 10.79 0.67 15.50
C ALA A 113 11.57 -0.64 15.65
N GLN A 114 11.80 -1.33 14.53
CA GLN A 114 12.65 -2.52 14.49
C GLN A 114 14.10 -2.19 14.87
N ASP A 115 14.68 -1.11 14.32
CA ASP A 115 16.04 -0.67 14.63
C ASP A 115 16.23 -0.37 16.13
N ARG A 116 15.29 0.36 16.75
CA ARG A 116 15.30 0.62 18.19
C ARG A 116 15.22 -0.66 19.01
N PHE A 117 14.37 -1.60 18.60
CA PHE A 117 14.21 -2.88 19.26
C PHE A 117 15.49 -3.71 19.18
N LEU A 118 16.09 -3.85 17.99
CA LEU A 118 17.33 -4.59 17.78
C LEU A 118 18.49 -3.97 18.58
N LYS A 119 18.65 -2.64 18.57
CA LYS A 119 19.66 -1.93 19.36
C LYS A 119 19.47 -2.13 20.87
N ALA A 120 18.22 -2.15 21.35
CA ALA A 120 17.93 -2.42 22.75
C ALA A 120 18.32 -3.86 23.14
N CYS A 121 18.02 -4.83 22.27
CA CYS A 121 18.41 -6.23 22.47
C CYS A 121 19.94 -6.38 22.49
N GLU A 122 20.62 -5.79 21.52
CA GLU A 122 22.08 -5.82 21.41
C GLU A 122 22.76 -5.22 22.64
N LYS A 123 22.31 -4.05 23.08
CA LYS A 123 22.83 -3.40 24.29
C LYS A 123 22.64 -4.27 25.54
N GLN A 124 21.50 -4.94 25.67
CA GLN A 124 21.25 -5.82 26.81
C GLN A 124 22.10 -7.09 26.74
N ALA A 125 22.24 -7.71 25.55
CA ALA A 125 23.11 -8.86 25.34
C ALA A 125 24.56 -8.57 25.72
N GLU A 126 25.08 -7.40 25.30
CA GLU A 126 26.44 -6.98 25.63
C GLU A 126 26.64 -6.84 27.15
N GLN A 127 25.66 -6.27 27.86
CA GLN A 127 25.71 -6.14 29.32
C GLN A 127 25.65 -7.51 30.02
N ASP A 128 24.78 -8.40 29.56
CA ASP A 128 24.63 -9.74 30.12
C ASP A 128 25.88 -10.59 29.87
N PHE A 129 26.48 -10.48 28.68
CA PHE A 129 27.76 -11.10 28.34
C PHE A 129 28.88 -10.61 29.26
N LYS A 130 29.08 -9.29 29.36
CA LYS A 130 30.14 -8.70 30.23
C LYS A 130 29.97 -9.06 31.70
N ARG A 131 28.72 -9.24 32.15
CA ARG A 131 28.42 -9.69 33.51
C ARG A 131 28.72 -11.17 33.71
N ALA A 132 28.44 -12.03 32.74
CA ALA A 132 28.66 -13.46 32.81
C ALA A 132 30.13 -13.85 32.59
N CYS A 133 30.77 -13.19 31.61
CA CYS A 133 32.15 -13.37 31.18
C CYS A 133 32.91 -12.04 31.32
N PRO A 134 33.41 -11.71 32.52
CA PRO A 134 34.26 -10.53 32.73
C PRO A 134 35.49 -10.55 31.81
N TYR A 135 36.09 -9.37 31.61
CA TYR A 135 37.32 -9.26 30.84
C TYR A 135 38.46 -10.09 31.46
N PRO A 136 39.32 -10.71 30.63
CA PRO A 136 40.58 -11.28 31.08
C PRO A 136 41.43 -10.25 31.81
N THR A 137 42.20 -10.67 32.81
CA THR A 137 43.16 -9.78 33.47
C THR A 137 44.42 -9.61 32.63
N ASP A 138 45.13 -8.49 32.79
CA ASP A 138 46.36 -8.19 32.02
C ASP A 138 47.49 -9.24 32.22
N ASP A 139 47.43 -10.03 33.29
CA ASP A 139 48.39 -11.10 33.59
C ASP A 139 48.06 -12.43 32.87
N GLU A 140 46.92 -12.53 32.17
CA GLU A 140 46.54 -13.71 31.40
C GLU A 140 47.28 -13.78 30.06
N PRO A 141 47.50 -15.00 29.51
CA PRO A 141 48.11 -15.14 28.19
C PRO A 141 47.26 -14.48 27.10
N ASP A 142 47.91 -14.02 26.02
CA ASP A 142 47.23 -13.37 24.88
C ASP A 142 46.07 -14.21 24.32
N GLU A 143 46.18 -15.55 24.34
CA GLU A 143 45.13 -16.50 23.91
C GLU A 143 43.81 -16.32 24.69
N ALA A 144 43.85 -15.80 25.92
CA ALA A 144 42.65 -15.58 26.72
C ALA A 144 41.80 -14.43 26.17
N TRP A 145 42.43 -13.40 25.61
CA TRP A 145 41.73 -12.30 24.94
C TRP A 145 41.08 -12.75 23.63
N ASP A 146 41.76 -13.60 22.86
CA ASP A 146 41.22 -14.17 21.62
C ASP A 146 39.99 -15.05 21.90
N LEU A 147 40.08 -15.94 22.89
CA LEU A 147 38.95 -16.79 23.30
C LEU A 147 37.77 -15.97 23.84
N TRP A 148 38.05 -14.90 24.59
CA TRP A 148 37.01 -14.00 25.09
C TRP A 148 36.32 -13.26 23.93
N GLN A 149 37.07 -12.78 22.94
CA GLN A 149 36.53 -12.13 21.75
C GLN A 149 35.69 -13.07 20.91
N GLU A 150 36.16 -14.30 20.67
CA GLU A 150 35.40 -15.31 19.92
C GLU A 150 34.08 -15.66 20.64
N ALA A 151 34.12 -15.84 21.96
CA ALA A 151 32.94 -16.08 22.77
C ALA A 151 31.96 -14.89 22.75
N HIS A 152 32.49 -13.66 22.79
CA HIS A 152 31.72 -12.43 22.69
C HIS A 152 31.01 -12.34 21.34
N ASP A 153 31.74 -12.50 20.24
CA ASP A 153 31.20 -12.34 18.89
C ASP A 153 30.14 -13.41 18.61
N THR A 154 30.40 -14.66 18.99
CA THR A 154 29.42 -15.76 18.91
C THR A 154 28.14 -15.45 19.70
N HIS A 155 28.28 -14.94 20.93
CA HIS A 155 27.13 -14.56 21.76
C HIS A 155 26.33 -13.43 21.13
N MET A 156 27.01 -12.39 20.63
CA MET A 156 26.38 -11.23 20.01
C MET A 156 25.67 -11.57 18.70
N GLU A 157 26.26 -12.42 17.85
CA GLU A 157 25.59 -12.95 16.66
C GLU A 157 24.31 -13.71 17.01
N ARG A 158 24.39 -14.59 18.02
CA ARG A 158 23.23 -15.36 18.49
C ARG A 158 22.13 -14.45 19.04
N ALA A 159 22.50 -13.41 19.79
CA ALA A 159 21.56 -12.42 20.31
C ALA A 159 20.87 -11.63 19.20
N ARG A 160 21.62 -11.19 18.17
CA ARG A 160 21.04 -10.51 17.01
C ARG A 160 20.06 -11.40 16.24
N GLN A 161 20.38 -12.68 16.07
CA GLN A 161 19.48 -13.64 15.42
C GLN A 161 18.18 -13.81 16.22
N LEU A 162 18.26 -14.09 17.52
CA LEU A 162 17.09 -14.26 18.38
C LEU A 162 16.23 -12.99 18.45
N ALA A 163 16.87 -11.82 18.48
CA ALA A 163 16.16 -10.55 18.43
C ALA A 163 15.34 -10.42 17.14
N ARG A 164 15.90 -10.71 15.97
CA ARG A 164 15.16 -10.70 14.69
C ARG A 164 13.99 -11.68 14.70
N GLU A 165 14.24 -12.94 15.05
CA GLU A 165 13.21 -13.99 15.11
C GLU A 165 12.05 -13.60 16.06
N SER A 166 12.38 -13.01 17.20
CA SER A 166 11.38 -12.57 18.18
C SER A 166 10.54 -11.39 17.70
N TRP A 167 11.15 -10.45 16.96
CA TRP A 167 10.48 -9.32 16.36
C TRP A 167 9.49 -9.81 15.31
N ASP A 168 9.93 -10.68 14.41
CA ASP A 168 9.11 -11.26 13.35
C ASP A 168 7.94 -12.07 13.93
N ALA A 169 8.19 -12.83 14.99
CA ALA A 169 7.14 -13.56 15.71
C ALA A 169 6.14 -12.60 16.38
N ALA A 170 6.60 -11.47 16.94
CA ALA A 170 5.73 -10.45 17.53
C ALA A 170 4.89 -9.73 16.46
N GLN A 171 5.47 -9.41 15.30
CA GLN A 171 4.74 -8.84 14.18
C GLN A 171 3.68 -9.81 13.65
N SER A 172 4.05 -11.08 13.47
CA SER A 172 3.12 -12.14 13.03
C SER A 172 1.94 -12.30 13.98
N ARG A 173 2.18 -12.36 15.30
CA ARG A 173 1.10 -12.41 16.31
C ARG A 173 0.19 -11.19 16.25
N ARG A 174 0.76 -10.00 16.08
CA ARG A 174 -0.01 -8.75 15.98
C ARG A 174 -0.86 -8.72 14.71
N GLU A 175 -0.32 -9.18 13.59
CA GLU A 175 -1.05 -9.28 12.32
C GLU A 175 -2.17 -10.30 12.39
N ALA A 176 -1.94 -11.48 12.97
CA ALA A 176 -2.98 -12.46 13.22
C ALA A 176 -4.11 -11.90 14.10
N LYS A 177 -3.76 -11.12 15.15
CA LYS A 177 -4.75 -10.47 16.01
C LYS A 177 -5.56 -9.40 15.26
N LEU A 178 -4.92 -8.58 14.43
CA LEU A 178 -5.62 -7.59 13.61
C LEU A 178 -6.51 -8.27 12.56
N ALA A 179 -6.03 -9.34 11.94
CA ALA A 179 -6.81 -10.12 10.99
C ALA A 179 -8.04 -10.75 11.64
N ALA A 180 -7.93 -11.26 12.87
CA ALA A 180 -9.08 -11.75 13.63
C ALA A 180 -10.10 -10.63 13.93
N LEU A 181 -9.64 -9.48 14.42
CA LEU A 181 -10.51 -8.34 14.74
C LEU A 181 -11.29 -7.82 13.52
N PHE A 182 -10.67 -7.84 12.34
CA PHE A 182 -11.31 -7.36 11.11
C PHE A 182 -11.97 -8.48 10.28
N GLY A 183 -11.72 -9.75 10.61
CA GLY A 183 -12.31 -10.90 9.92
C GLY A 183 -13.69 -11.28 10.46
N GLU A 184 -14.05 -10.82 11.67
CA GLU A 184 -15.38 -11.00 12.26
C GLU A 184 -16.46 -10.15 11.56
N GLU A 185 -16.07 -9.16 10.74
CA GLU A 185 -16.99 -8.26 10.01
C GLU A 185 -17.31 -8.73 8.57
N ASP A 186 -16.57 -9.70 8.02
CA ASP A 186 -16.72 -10.18 6.63
C ASP A 186 -17.71 -11.37 6.49
N GLU A 187 -18.41 -11.79 7.55
CA GLU A 187 -19.58 -12.70 7.47
C GLU A 187 -20.87 -11.94 7.05
N GLU A 188 -20.75 -10.89 6.24
CA GLU A 188 -21.88 -10.36 5.46
C GLU A 188 -21.94 -11.13 4.14
N GLU A 189 -23.08 -11.81 3.91
CA GLU A 189 -23.38 -12.64 2.75
C GLU A 189 -22.79 -12.06 1.45
N PRO A 190 -22.13 -12.87 0.62
CA PRO A 190 -21.61 -12.40 -0.66
C PRO A 190 -22.79 -11.88 -1.48
N VAL A 191 -22.84 -10.55 -1.67
CA VAL A 191 -23.72 -9.94 -2.66
C VAL A 191 -23.24 -10.44 -4.02
N GLU A 192 -23.86 -11.53 -4.50
CA GLU A 192 -23.72 -12.04 -5.85
C GLU A 192 -24.03 -10.90 -6.83
N ILE A 193 -23.00 -10.20 -7.30
CA ILE A 193 -23.09 -9.50 -8.58
C ILE A 193 -23.05 -10.59 -9.63
N LYS A 194 -24.23 -11.15 -9.94
CA LYS A 194 -24.43 -12.02 -11.10
C LYS A 194 -24.13 -11.21 -12.35
N GLU A 195 -22.89 -11.23 -12.81
CA GLU A 195 -22.57 -10.96 -14.21
C GLU A 195 -23.23 -12.05 -15.04
N ASN A 196 -24.46 -11.79 -15.51
CA ASN A 196 -25.08 -12.57 -16.56
C ASN A 196 -24.27 -12.35 -17.85
N ARG A 197 -23.19 -13.10 -18.04
CA ARG A 197 -22.56 -13.27 -19.35
C ARG A 197 -23.51 -14.08 -20.22
N SER A 198 -24.19 -13.41 -21.14
CA SER A 198 -24.89 -14.05 -22.25
C SER A 198 -23.87 -14.76 -23.16
N PRO A 199 -24.09 -16.02 -23.58
CA PRO A 199 -23.17 -16.75 -24.43
C PRO A 199 -23.45 -16.40 -25.89
N ALA A 200 -22.87 -15.30 -26.38
CA ALA A 200 -22.90 -15.00 -27.80
C ALA A 200 -21.63 -14.28 -28.23
N GLN A 201 -20.53 -15.02 -28.28
CA GLN A 201 -19.40 -14.75 -29.18
C GLN A 201 -18.50 -15.99 -29.27
N ALA A 202 -19.09 -17.08 -29.76
CA ALA A 202 -18.34 -18.10 -30.47
C ALA A 202 -18.29 -17.69 -31.94
N GLY A 203 -17.11 -17.27 -32.40
CA GLY A 203 -16.65 -17.33 -33.79
C GLY A 203 -17.40 -16.51 -34.84
N ALA A 204 -16.70 -15.54 -35.45
CA ALA A 204 -16.71 -15.42 -36.91
C ALA A 204 -15.60 -14.47 -37.36
N SER A 205 -14.47 -15.07 -37.71
CA SER A 205 -13.53 -14.61 -38.71
C SER A 205 -14.25 -14.21 -39.99
N VAL A 206 -13.93 -13.02 -40.49
CA VAL A 206 -14.36 -12.48 -41.78
C VAL A 206 -13.82 -13.34 -42.93
N SER A 207 -14.68 -13.71 -43.88
CA SER A 207 -14.27 -14.11 -45.23
C SER A 207 -15.31 -13.68 -46.27
N LEU A 208 -14.78 -13.31 -47.42
CA LEU A 208 -15.35 -12.60 -48.55
C LEU A 208 -16.22 -13.45 -49.50
N ARG A 209 -17.16 -12.75 -50.20
CA ARG A 209 -17.77 -13.04 -51.53
C ARG A 209 -18.65 -14.30 -51.63
N ASN A 210 -19.71 -14.43 -52.43
CA ASN A 210 -20.30 -13.65 -53.54
C ASN A 210 -21.74 -14.17 -53.80
N ASP A 211 -22.53 -13.35 -54.51
CA ASP A 211 -23.60 -13.66 -55.48
C ASP A 211 -24.82 -14.54 -55.13
N GLY A 212 -26.00 -14.06 -55.54
CA GLY A 212 -27.04 -14.91 -56.13
C GLY A 212 -28.45 -14.83 -55.52
N GLU A 213 -29.38 -14.33 -56.33
CA GLU A 213 -30.81 -14.69 -56.36
C GLU A 213 -31.84 -13.94 -55.49
N LYS A 214 -32.77 -13.33 -56.23
CA LYS A 214 -34.14 -12.90 -55.91
C LYS A 214 -35.03 -13.73 -56.88
N PRO A 215 -36.28 -14.20 -56.58
CA PRO A 215 -37.41 -13.27 -56.38
C PRO A 215 -38.67 -13.67 -55.57
N GLU A 216 -39.49 -12.62 -55.39
CA GLU A 216 -40.98 -12.58 -55.27
C GLU A 216 -41.65 -13.03 -53.95
N ALA A 217 -42.76 -12.46 -53.44
CA ALA A 217 -43.80 -11.62 -54.01
C ALA A 217 -44.52 -10.68 -53.00
N PHE A 218 -44.87 -9.49 -53.50
CA PHE A 218 -46.11 -8.69 -53.37
C PHE A 218 -47.13 -8.96 -52.23
N ARG A 219 -47.48 -7.90 -51.45
CA ARG A 219 -48.82 -7.26 -51.40
C ARG A 219 -48.83 -5.94 -50.57
N LYS A 220 -49.36 -4.87 -51.19
CA LYS A 220 -49.78 -3.54 -50.66
C LYS A 220 -51.34 -3.49 -50.76
N PRO A 221 -52.11 -2.43 -50.38
CA PRO A 221 -51.99 -1.32 -49.41
C PRO A 221 -53.28 -1.27 -48.51
N PRO A 222 -53.87 -0.16 -47.96
CA PRO A 222 -53.92 1.29 -48.33
C PRO A 222 -53.39 2.25 -47.22
N GLU A 223 -52.68 3.39 -47.42
CA GLU A 223 -53.05 4.71 -47.99
C GLU A 223 -54.39 5.26 -47.44
N VAL A 224 -54.61 6.43 -46.82
CA VAL A 224 -53.98 7.76 -46.57
C VAL A 224 -54.81 8.43 -45.40
N PRO A 225 -54.64 9.68 -44.88
CA PRO A 225 -53.93 10.85 -45.45
C PRO A 225 -52.98 11.62 -44.52
N ALA A 226 -52.23 12.50 -45.19
CA ALA A 226 -51.31 13.49 -44.68
C ALA A 226 -51.99 14.62 -43.90
N CYS A 227 -51.25 15.21 -42.95
CA CYS A 227 -51.36 16.63 -42.64
C CYS A 227 -49.97 17.27 -42.75
N ALA A 228 -49.93 18.31 -43.58
CA ALA A 228 -48.80 19.14 -43.89
C ALA A 228 -48.37 20.02 -42.70
N GLY A 229 -47.09 20.37 -42.66
CA GLY A 229 -46.57 21.37 -41.72
C GLY A 229 -45.05 21.48 -41.77
N THR A 230 -44.52 22.20 -42.76
CA THR A 230 -43.23 22.90 -42.69
C THR A 230 -43.39 24.17 -43.55
N PRO A 231 -42.55 25.22 -43.41
CA PRO A 231 -41.52 25.50 -42.40
C PRO A 231 -41.64 26.95 -41.84
N VAL A 232 -41.00 27.26 -40.70
CA VAL A 232 -40.55 28.64 -40.44
C VAL A 232 -39.10 28.61 -39.98
N ARG A 233 -38.30 29.40 -40.69
CA ARG A 233 -36.88 29.63 -40.57
C ARG A 233 -36.74 31.08 -40.11
N GLU A 234 -36.23 31.29 -38.91
CA GLU A 234 -35.62 32.55 -38.43
C GLU A 234 -34.34 32.08 -37.70
N SER A 235 -33.09 32.33 -38.11
CA SER A 235 -32.35 33.55 -38.51
C SER A 235 -32.32 34.64 -37.44
N GLY A 236 -31.14 34.82 -36.85
CA GLY A 236 -30.78 35.88 -35.89
C GLY A 236 -30.86 35.39 -34.45
N ASP A 237 -29.88 35.53 -33.56
CA ASP A 237 -28.73 36.41 -33.60
C ASP A 237 -27.65 35.86 -32.64
N GLN A 238 -26.40 36.01 -33.03
CA GLN A 238 -25.24 35.67 -32.21
C GLN A 238 -25.08 36.78 -31.17
N THR A 239 -25.41 36.50 -29.90
CA THR A 239 -24.97 37.36 -28.80
C THR A 239 -23.90 36.62 -28.01
N THR A 240 -22.65 36.92 -28.33
CA THR A 240 -21.49 36.69 -27.47
C THR A 240 -21.71 37.37 -26.11
N PRO A 241 -21.65 36.66 -24.98
CA PRO A 241 -21.59 37.32 -23.68
C PRO A 241 -20.19 37.89 -23.44
N GLU A 242 -20.13 39.17 -23.07
CA GLU A 242 -18.91 39.91 -22.75
C GLU A 242 -18.02 39.22 -21.70
N PRO A 243 -16.68 39.42 -21.76
CA PRO A 243 -15.74 38.86 -20.80
C PRO A 243 -15.93 39.45 -19.40
N CYS A 244 -16.14 38.56 -18.42
CA CYS A 244 -16.19 38.90 -17.01
C CYS A 244 -14.90 39.61 -16.56
N LYS A 245 -15.03 40.82 -16.02
CA LYS A 245 -13.94 41.60 -15.42
C LYS A 245 -13.25 40.81 -14.28
N PRO A 246 -11.92 40.88 -14.13
CA PRO A 246 -11.20 40.12 -13.09
C PRO A 246 -11.57 40.62 -11.68
N ARG A 247 -11.97 39.69 -10.82
CA ARG A 247 -12.09 39.94 -9.38
C ARG A 247 -10.69 40.21 -8.79
N LYS A 248 -10.60 41.25 -7.97
CA LYS A 248 -9.38 41.64 -7.23
C LYS A 248 -8.83 40.45 -6.43
N PRO A 249 -7.50 40.26 -6.34
CA PRO A 249 -6.94 39.19 -5.52
C PRO A 249 -7.22 39.45 -4.04
N LEU A 250 -7.85 38.48 -3.37
CA LEU A 250 -7.91 38.45 -1.91
C LEU A 250 -6.48 38.33 -1.38
N GLY A 251 -6.10 39.29 -0.53
CA GLY A 251 -4.76 39.44 0.00
C GLY A 251 -4.26 38.19 0.74
N LEU A 252 -2.95 38.01 0.63
CA LEU A 252 -2.10 37.13 1.42
C LEU A 252 -2.59 36.98 2.87
N LEU A 253 -3.21 35.85 3.19
CA LEU A 253 -3.23 35.34 4.55
C LEU A 253 -1.83 34.81 4.86
N ARG A 254 -1.05 35.63 5.57
CA ARG A 254 0.13 35.14 6.30
C ARG A 254 -0.37 34.18 7.38
N CYS A 255 -0.26 32.88 7.14
CA CYS A 255 -0.30 31.88 8.19
C CYS A 255 0.99 32.01 9.02
N GLY A 256 0.96 32.86 10.04
CA GLY A 256 1.97 32.88 11.08
C GLY A 256 1.81 31.63 11.94
N THR A 257 2.58 30.58 11.66
CA THR A 257 2.78 29.48 12.59
C THR A 257 3.72 29.95 13.68
N SER A 258 3.17 30.29 14.86
CA SER A 258 3.94 30.34 16.10
C SER A 258 3.25 29.43 17.12
N PRO A 259 3.91 28.33 17.56
CA PRO A 259 3.30 27.32 18.42
C PRO A 259 3.53 27.70 19.88
N SER A 260 2.76 28.62 20.44
CA SER A 260 2.75 28.88 21.89
C SER A 260 1.57 29.78 22.24
N ALA A 261 0.39 29.19 22.48
CA ALA A 261 -0.64 29.72 23.38
C ALA A 261 -1.96 28.95 23.23
N LEU A 262 -2.02 27.67 23.62
CA LEU A 262 -3.27 27.02 24.05
C LEU A 262 -2.95 25.91 25.05
N LEU A 263 -2.49 26.30 26.24
CA LEU A 263 -2.50 25.48 27.44
C LEU A 263 -3.21 26.31 28.50
N SER A 264 -4.53 26.14 28.63
CA SER A 264 -5.34 26.37 29.84
C SER A 264 -6.82 26.19 29.51
N ALA A 265 -7.25 24.95 29.30
CA ALA A 265 -8.64 24.56 29.50
C ALA A 265 -8.61 23.20 30.20
N GLY A 266 -8.84 23.22 31.51
CA GLY A 266 -8.84 22.04 32.36
C GLY A 266 -10.00 21.10 31.99
N LEU A 267 -9.68 20.07 31.22
CA LEU A 267 -10.43 18.83 31.18
C LEU A 267 -9.56 17.80 31.90
N SER A 268 -9.83 17.63 33.20
CA SER A 268 -9.20 16.57 34.01
C SER A 268 -9.80 15.22 33.62
N TRP A 269 -9.39 14.69 32.48
CA TRP A 269 -9.55 13.27 32.20
C TRP A 269 -8.51 12.53 33.04
N PRO A 270 -8.89 11.58 33.91
CA PRO A 270 -7.92 10.70 34.53
C PRO A 270 -7.40 9.78 33.43
N LEU A 271 -6.38 10.24 32.70
CA LEU A 271 -5.51 9.33 31.96
C LEU A 271 -4.86 8.47 33.05
N PRO A 272 -5.15 7.16 33.14
CA PRO A 272 -4.30 6.29 33.93
C PRO A 272 -2.89 6.53 33.41
N ALA A 273 -1.94 6.77 34.34
CA ALA A 273 -0.53 6.83 34.01
C ALA A 273 -0.25 5.67 33.04
N PRO A 274 0.49 5.88 31.93
CA PRO A 274 0.74 4.81 30.99
C PRO A 274 1.25 3.65 31.82
N HIS A 275 0.45 2.59 31.93
CA HIS A 275 0.93 1.35 32.49
C HIS A 275 2.15 1.06 31.64
N GLN A 276 3.33 1.18 32.23
CA GLN A 276 4.52 0.62 31.64
C GLN A 276 4.15 -0.83 31.43
N LEU A 277 3.82 -1.17 30.18
CA LEU A 277 3.69 -2.56 29.79
C LEU A 277 4.96 -3.20 30.34
N PRO A 278 4.84 -4.30 31.12
CA PRO A 278 6.01 -4.95 31.67
C PRO A 278 6.99 -5.10 30.51
N ALA A 279 8.22 -4.61 30.69
CA ALA A 279 9.24 -4.68 29.65
C ALA A 279 9.21 -6.11 29.13
N THR A 280 8.71 -6.29 27.90
CA THR A 280 8.63 -7.62 27.31
C THR A 280 10.04 -8.16 27.42
N PRO A 281 10.23 -9.32 28.10
CA PRO A 281 11.56 -9.81 28.39
C PRO A 281 12.31 -9.84 27.06
N VAL A 282 13.43 -9.12 27.02
CA VAL A 282 14.26 -9.03 25.84
C VAL A 282 14.66 -10.47 25.49
N PRO A 283 14.41 -10.94 24.28
CA PRO A 283 14.72 -12.30 23.88
C PRO A 283 16.23 -12.39 23.69
N LEU A 284 16.89 -12.91 24.72
CA LEU A 284 18.33 -13.05 24.78
C LEU A 284 18.70 -14.53 24.83
N PRO A 285 19.85 -14.90 24.25
CA PRO A 285 20.40 -16.23 24.46
C PRO A 285 20.67 -16.44 25.97
N PRO A 286 20.66 -17.70 26.45
CA PRO A 286 21.07 -17.97 27.82
C PRO A 286 22.47 -17.41 28.06
N ALA A 287 22.73 -16.98 29.31
CA ALA A 287 24.03 -16.47 29.69
C ALA A 287 25.13 -17.48 29.26
N PRO A 288 26.19 -17.03 28.59
CA PRO A 288 27.25 -17.92 28.16
C PRO A 288 27.91 -18.53 29.40
N ALA A 289 28.27 -19.81 29.31
CA ALA A 289 29.13 -20.41 30.33
C ALA A 289 30.50 -19.70 30.26
N GLN A 290 31.10 -19.41 31.42
CA GLN A 290 32.45 -18.85 31.44
C GLN A 290 33.40 -19.79 30.68
N PRO A 291 34.23 -19.28 29.75
CA PRO A 291 35.27 -20.09 29.15
C PRO A 291 36.14 -20.63 30.29
N CYS A 292 36.25 -21.95 30.39
CA CYS A 292 37.04 -22.59 31.42
C CYS A 292 38.52 -22.35 31.13
N PHE A 293 39.07 -21.28 31.69
CA PHE A 293 40.51 -21.11 31.77
C PHE A 293 41.03 -22.17 32.73
N ALA A 294 41.58 -23.26 32.17
CA ALA A 294 42.32 -24.22 32.96
C ALA A 294 43.50 -23.47 33.57
N ALA A 295 43.38 -23.11 34.85
CA ALA A 295 44.49 -22.59 35.61
C ALA A 295 45.60 -23.66 35.57
N VAL A 296 46.58 -23.46 34.69
CA VAL A 296 47.84 -24.21 34.73
C VAL A 296 48.54 -23.74 35.99
N THR A 297 48.16 -24.33 37.13
CA THR A 297 48.94 -24.20 38.36
C THR A 297 50.20 -25.02 38.16
N GLY A 298 51.20 -24.42 37.51
CA GLY A 298 52.57 -24.92 37.50
C GLY A 298 53.16 -24.84 38.90
N ARG A 299 52.82 -25.81 39.77
CA ARG A 299 53.65 -26.17 40.92
C ARG A 299 54.69 -27.16 40.44
N SER A 300 55.90 -26.68 40.22
CA SER A 300 57.10 -27.52 40.22
C SER A 300 58.05 -27.00 41.30
N TRP A 301 58.43 -27.93 42.18
CA TRP A 301 59.29 -27.78 43.35
C TRP A 301 60.74 -27.47 42.98
#